data_AF-A0AAD5G9Y9-F1
#
_entry.id   AF-A0AAD5G9Y9-F1
#
_cell.length_a   1.000
_cell.length_b   1.000
_cell.length_c   1.000
_cell.angle_alpha   90.00
_cell.angle_beta   90.00
_cell.angle_gamma   90.00
#
_symmetry.space_group_name_H-M   'P 1'
#
loop_
_entity.id
_entity.type
_entity.pdbx_description
1 polymer ?
#
loop_
_entity_poly.entity_id
_entity_poly.type
_entity_poly.pdbx_seq_one_letter_code
_entity_poly.pdbx_strand_id
1 'polypeptide(L)'
;MTSEAHKEAVLRAKEHILAGDIFQIVLSQRFERRTFADPSEVYRALRIVNPSPYMTYLQVLEIAILSIRVRVRRGGRKRPVPILCTESQQTRVSLN
;
A
#
# COMPACT_ATOMS: atom_id res chain seq x y z
N MET A 1 4.36 -5.97 13.02
CA MET A 1 3.12 -6.67 13.46
C MET A 1 3.23 -8.09 12.95
N THR A 2 2.97 -9.08 13.80
CA THR A 2 2.93 -10.49 13.37
C THR A 2 1.62 -10.77 12.63
N SER A 3 1.58 -11.85 11.85
CA SER A 3 0.35 -12.28 11.16
C SER A 3 -0.82 -12.47 12.14
N GLU A 4 -0.56 -13.13 13.27
CA GLU A 4 -1.58 -13.36 14.30
C GLU A 4 -2.10 -12.06 14.94
N ALA A 5 -1.20 -11.13 15.28
CA ALA A 5 -1.61 -9.84 15.83
C ALA A 5 -2.44 -9.02 14.82
N HIS A 6 -2.16 -9.15 13.51
CA HIS A 6 -2.99 -8.53 12.48
C HIS A 6 -4.38 -9.15 12.42
N LYS A 7 -4.49 -10.48 12.47
CA LYS A 7 -5.76 -11.20 12.48
C LYS A 7 -6.61 -10.83 13.70
N GLU A 8 -6.01 -10.74 14.88
CA GLU A 8 -6.71 -10.29 16.08
C GLU A 8 -7.21 -8.85 15.95
N ALA A 9 -6.42 -7.95 15.36
CA ALA A 9 -6.86 -6.59 15.09
C ALA A 9 -8.06 -6.54 14.11
N VAL A 10 -8.06 -7.42 13.11
CA VAL A 10 -9.20 -7.58 12.19
C VAL A 10 -10.45 -8.07 12.93
N LEU A 11 -10.31 -9.03 13.86
CA LEU A 11 -11.45 -9.53 14.66
C LEU A 11 -12.04 -8.43 15.54
N ARG A 12 -11.21 -7.70 16.28
CA ARG A 12 -11.67 -6.55 17.08
C ARG A 12 -12.35 -5.47 16.23
N ALA A 13 -11.79 -5.18 15.06
CA ALA A 13 -12.40 -4.23 14.12
C ALA A 13 -13.80 -4.68 13.67
N LYS A 14 -14.04 -5.98 13.46
CA LYS A 14 -15.37 -6.49 13.13
C LYS A 14 -16.35 -6.31 14.27
N GLU A 15 -15.93 -6.55 15.51
CA GLU A 15 -16.78 -6.33 16.70
C GLU A 15 -17.23 -4.87 16.80
N HIS A 16 -16.31 -3.92 16.59
CA HIS A 16 -16.64 -2.49 16.56
C HIS A 16 -17.60 -2.11 15.41
N ILE A 17 -17.48 -2.76 14.24
CA ILE A 17 -18.44 -2.54 13.15
C ILE A 17 -19.83 -3.07 13.52
N LEU A 18 -19.91 -4.25 14.15
CA LEU A 18 -21.16 -4.84 14.60
C LEU A 18 -21.83 -4.06 15.73
N ALA A 19 -21.03 -3.50 16.64
CA ALA A 19 -21.51 -2.60 17.70
C ALA A 19 -22.02 -1.25 17.15
N GLY A 20 -21.70 -0.91 15.90
CA GLY A 20 -22.06 0.36 15.27
C GLY A 20 -21.08 1.51 15.54
N ASP A 21 -19.92 1.22 16.15
CA ASP A 21 -18.89 2.23 16.45
C ASP A 21 -18.20 2.74 15.18
N ILE A 22 -18.04 1.88 14.17
CA ILE A 22 -17.26 2.14 12.97
C ILE A 22 -17.99 1.60 11.74
N PHE A 23 -18.07 2.39 10.66
CA PHE A 23 -18.62 1.89 9.39
C PHE A 23 -17.60 1.15 8.53
N GLN A 24 -16.36 1.65 8.48
CA GLN A 24 -15.27 1.05 7.72
C GLN A 24 -13.92 1.40 8.35
N ILE A 25 -13.02 0.41 8.42
CA ILE A 25 -11.63 0.60 8.82
C ILE A 25 -10.70 -0.10 7.82
N VAL A 26 -9.58 0.52 7.52
CA VAL A 26 -8.54 -0.04 6.64
C VAL A 26 -7.32 -0.33 7.50
N LEU A 27 -7.21 -1.58 7.95
CA LEU A 27 -6.02 -2.05 8.64
C LEU A 27 -4.90 -2.28 7.63
N SER A 28 -3.68 -1.86 7.97
CA SER A 28 -2.49 -2.12 7.17
C SER A 28 -1.40 -2.73 8.03
N GLN A 29 -0.54 -3.52 7.40
CA GLN A 29 0.65 -4.07 8.05
C GLN A 29 1.89 -3.62 7.31
N ARG A 30 2.94 -3.29 8.08
CA ARG A 30 4.22 -2.88 7.55
C ARG A 30 5.14 -4.08 7.46
N PHE A 31 5.69 -4.32 6.27
CA PHE A 31 6.76 -5.27 6.05
C PHE A 31 8.10 -4.55 5.88
N GLU A 32 9.15 -5.12 6.45
CA GLU A 32 10.50 -4.62 6.33
C GLU A 32 11.47 -5.77 6.14
N ARG A 33 12.42 -5.60 5.22
CA ARG A 33 13.48 -6.57 4.94
C ARG A 33 14.72 -5.82 4.45
N ARG A 34 15.90 -6.29 4.86
CA ARG A 34 17.19 -5.86 4.29
C ARG A 34 17.40 -6.54 2.93
N THR A 35 17.89 -5.78 1.96
CA THR A 35 18.18 -6.28 0.61
C THR A 35 19.48 -5.71 0.09
N PHE A 36 20.13 -6.44 -0.80
CA PHE A 36 21.27 -5.97 -1.59
C PHE A 36 20.87 -5.59 -3.02
N ALA A 37 19.61 -5.82 -3.40
CA ALA A 37 19.10 -5.45 -4.72
C ALA A 37 19.03 -3.93 -4.87
N ASP A 38 19.42 -3.44 -6.05
CA ASP A 38 19.31 -2.02 -6.35
C ASP A 38 17.82 -1.62 -6.46
N PRO A 39 17.42 -0.44 -5.95
CA PRO A 39 16.03 0.01 -6.02
C PRO A 39 15.44 0.03 -7.43
N SER A 40 16.25 0.31 -8.45
CA SER A 40 15.81 0.32 -9.84
C SER A 40 15.48 -1.09 -10.35
N GLU A 41 16.21 -2.11 -9.90
CA GLU A 41 15.93 -3.51 -10.21
C GLU A 41 14.62 -3.96 -9.57
N VAL A 42 14.40 -3.59 -8.31
CA VAL A 42 13.14 -3.84 -7.61
C VAL A 42 11.97 -3.17 -8.33
N TYR A 43 12.14 -1.92 -8.77
CA TYR A 43 11.12 -1.20 -9.54
C TYR A 43 10.82 -1.88 -10.88
N ARG A 44 11.84 -2.30 -11.62
CA ARG A 44 11.68 -3.02 -12.90
C ARG A 44 10.96 -4.34 -12.71
N ALA A 45 11.34 -5.13 -11.71
CA ALA A 45 10.68 -6.39 -11.38
C ALA A 45 9.20 -6.17 -11.03
N LEU A 46 8.91 -5.17 -10.19
CA LEU A 46 7.53 -4.82 -9.85
C LEU A 46 6.70 -4.40 -11.06
N ARG A 47 7.31 -3.72 -12.04
CA ARG A 47 6.63 -3.27 -13.26
C ARG A 47 6.31 -4.39 -14.25
N ILE A 48 7.06 -5.49 -14.19
CA ILE A 48 6.73 -6.71 -14.94
C ILE A 48 5.51 -7.39 -14.31
N VAL A 49 5.48 -7.50 -12.98
CA VAL A 49 4.38 -8.15 -12.25
C VAL A 49 3.09 -7.30 -12.25
N ASN A 50 3.22 -5.97 -12.20
CA ASN A 50 2.10 -5.05 -12.16
C ASN A 50 2.30 -3.95 -13.22
N PRO A 51 1.89 -4.17 -14.49
CA PRO A 51 2.05 -3.20 -15.57
C PRO A 51 1.05 -2.02 -15.48
N SER A 52 0.82 -1.51 -14.27
CA SER A 52 -0.05 -0.36 -14.04
C SER A 52 0.54 0.90 -14.65
N PRO A 53 -0.27 1.72 -15.35
CA PRO A 53 0.18 2.99 -15.91
C PRO A 53 0.48 4.06 -14.84
N TYR A 54 0.24 3.77 -13.55
CA TYR A 54 0.41 4.70 -12.43
C TYR A 54 1.45 4.21 -11.39
N MET A 55 2.45 3.45 -11.84
CA MET A 55 3.62 3.18 -11.04
C MET A 55 4.54 4.40 -11.00
N THR A 56 5.14 4.64 -9.83
CA THR A 56 6.08 5.75 -9.61
C THR A 56 7.34 5.23 -8.92
N TYR A 57 8.47 5.80 -9.32
CA TYR A 57 9.78 5.60 -8.73
C TYR A 57 10.40 6.96 -8.42
N LEU A 58 10.80 7.18 -7.18
CA LEU A 58 11.42 8.40 -6.72
C LEU A 58 12.61 8.06 -5.82
N GLN A 59 13.82 8.45 -6.24
CA GLN A 59 15.03 8.35 -5.44
C GLN A 59 15.36 9.73 -4.89
N VAL A 60 15.51 9.86 -3.58
CA VAL A 60 15.95 11.08 -2.90
C VAL A 60 17.03 10.71 -1.89
N LEU A 61 18.24 11.22 -2.10
CA LEU A 61 19.42 10.87 -1.29
C LEU A 61 19.57 9.33 -1.24
N GLU A 62 19.65 8.76 -0.04
CA GLU A 62 19.80 7.33 0.23
C GLU A 62 18.46 6.58 0.32
N ILE A 63 17.34 7.22 -0.02
CA ILE A 63 16.00 6.64 0.11
C ILE A 63 15.36 6.48 -1.28
N ALA A 64 14.93 5.25 -1.56
CA ALA A 64 14.08 4.92 -2.70
C ALA A 64 12.62 4.79 -2.28
N ILE A 65 11.72 5.43 -3.01
CA ILE A 65 10.27 5.33 -2.83
C ILE A 65 9.65 4.75 -4.11
N LEU A 66 8.92 3.65 -3.95
CA LEU A 66 8.16 2.99 -5.01
C LEU A 66 6.68 3.03 -4.62
N SER A 67 5.80 3.42 -5.54
CA SER A 67 4.36 3.47 -5.27
C SER A 67 3.54 3.07 -6.48
N ILE A 68 2.48 2.32 -6.20
CA ILE A 68 1.47 1.90 -7.17
C ILE A 68 0.15 2.49 -6.69
N ARG A 69 -0.21 3.67 -7.20
CA ARG A 69 -1.48 4.30 -6.83
C ARG A 69 -2.05 5.12 -7.97
N VAL A 70 -3.30 4.82 -8.29
CA VAL A 70 -4.11 5.59 -9.22
C VAL A 70 -4.90 6.65 -8.43
N ARG A 71 -4.65 7.93 -8.68
CA ARG A 71 -5.61 9.00 -8.32
C ARG A 71 -5.90 9.82 -9.56
N VAL A 72 -6.92 9.39 -10.32
CA VAL A 72 -7.36 10.12 -11.51
C VAL A 72 -8.12 11.38 -11.06
N ARG A 73 -7.59 12.55 -11.40
CA ARG A 73 -8.31 13.82 -11.34
C ARG A 73 -8.59 14.28 -12.76
N ARG A 74 -9.79 14.00 -13.27
CA ARG A 74 -10.28 14.59 -14.53
C ARG A 74 -10.81 16.00 -14.25
N GLY A 75 -10.27 17.00 -14.94
CA GLY A 75 -10.87 18.33 -14.98
C GLY A 75 -12.26 18.26 -15.62
N GLY A 76 -13.27 18.86 -14.99
CA GLY A 76 -14.61 19.05 -15.56
C GLY A 76 -15.78 18.38 -14.82
N ARG A 77 -15.59 17.30 -14.06
CA ARG A 77 -16.65 16.76 -13.18
C ARG A 77 -16.04 15.84 -12.13
N LYS A 78 -16.20 16.17 -10.85
CA LYS A 78 -15.78 15.32 -9.73
C LYS A 78 -16.68 14.07 -9.71
N ARG A 79 -16.31 13.01 -10.41
CA ARG A 79 -16.89 11.67 -10.18
C ARG A 79 -15.95 10.93 -9.25
N PRO A 80 -16.34 10.66 -7.99
CA PRO A 80 -15.58 9.73 -7.16
C PRO A 80 -15.63 8.38 -7.87
N VAL A 81 -14.48 7.86 -8.27
CA VAL A 81 -14.37 6.43 -8.60
C VAL A 81 -14.28 5.73 -7.25
N PRO A 82 -15.28 4.92 -6.84
CA PRO A 82 -15.18 4.16 -5.61
C PRO A 82 -14.07 3.13 -5.81
N ILE A 83 -12.88 3.45 -5.31
CA ILE A 83 -11.81 2.47 -5.17
C ILE A 83 -12.09 1.79 -3.84
N LEU A 84 -12.81 0.68 -3.89
CA LEU A 84 -12.82 -0.27 -2.78
C LEU A 84 -11.36 -0.70 -2.58
N CYS A 85 -10.81 -0.37 -1.41
CA CYS A 85 -9.41 -0.58 -1.06
C CYS A 85 -9.03 -2.05 -1.29
N THR A 86 -8.25 -2.34 -2.33
CA THR A 86 -7.91 -3.74 -2.66
C THR A 86 -6.74 -4.29 -1.86
N GLU A 87 -5.87 -3.47 -1.27
CA GLU A 87 -4.95 -3.82 -0.19
C GLU A 87 -3.99 -2.63 0.01
N SER A 88 -3.69 -2.27 1.26
CA SER A 88 -2.62 -1.30 1.57
C SER A 88 -1.46 -2.05 2.20
N GLN A 89 -0.62 -2.69 1.38
CA GLN A 89 0.66 -3.24 1.80
C GLN A 89 1.72 -2.13 1.72
N GLN A 90 2.21 -1.65 2.87
CA GLN A 90 3.34 -0.72 2.92
C GLN A 90 4.63 -1.51 3.19
N THR A 91 5.42 -1.74 2.14
CA THR A 91 6.73 -2.37 2.25
C THR A 91 7.80 -1.28 2.31
N ARG A 92 8.58 -1.24 3.40
CA ARG A 92 9.78 -0.41 3.49
C ARG A 92 10.97 -1.27 3.09
N VAL A 93 11.64 -0.90 2.00
CA VAL A 93 12.93 -1.48 1.62
C VAL A 93 13.99 -0.56 2.21
N SER A 94 14.73 -1.06 3.20
CA SER A 94 15.83 -0.33 3.81
C SER A 94 17.10 -0.71 3.05
N LEU A 95 17.69 0.27 2.35
CA LEU A 95 18.99 0.17 1.69
C LEU A 95 20.08 0.33 2.75
N ASN A 96 21.15 -0.46 2.63
CA ASN A 96 22.37 -0.26 3.41
C ASN A 96 23.26 0.78 2.74
#